data_AF-A0A2Z3IJC0-F1
#
_entry.id   AF-A0A2Z3IJC0-F1
#
_cell.length_a   1.000
_cell.length_b   1.000
_cell.length_c   1.000
_cell.angle_alpha   90.00
_cell.angle_beta   90.00
_cell.angle_gamma   90.00
#
_symmetry.space_group_name_H-M   'P 1'
#
loop_
_entity.id
_entity.type
_entity.pdbx_description
1 polymer ?
#
loop_
_entity_poly.entity_id
_entity_poly.type
_entity_poly.pdbx_seq_one_letter_code
_entity_poly.pdbx_strand_id
1 'polypeptide(L)'
;MMAASFEGADDVVLPFAVEPLDVRGRIVRLGPSIDTILMRHGYPDAVARVIGEAAALTVMLGSSLKFEGRFQLQTKTDGPIEMVVVDFDAPDRLRATARFDKERIEALGSGATQTGDLLGSGYLAMTIDQGSDRNRYQGVVALEGQGFEEAAHQYFRQSEQIPTRVRLAVAEQFEEGRHTYRAGGLMIQFLPSSPERMRQADLSPGDIPEGHPSENLAVPGEDDAWVEAQALVETVEDHELIDPAVSSERLLYRLFHERGVRVFEGQSVHEECRCSEERIMSMMRRFSSEDRRDMVGDNGRIGITCEFCSRFYDLDPADVEAEIAKAET
;
A
#
# COMPACT_ATOMS: atom_id res chain seq x y z
N MET A 1 26.21 -17.54 7.31
CA MET A 1 24.77 -17.82 7.42
C MET A 1 24.26 -17.98 6.00
N MET A 2 23.69 -19.13 5.63
CA MET A 2 23.04 -19.27 4.33
C MET A 2 21.79 -18.40 4.36
N ALA A 3 21.68 -17.43 3.45
CA ALA A 3 20.45 -16.67 3.27
C ALA A 3 19.30 -17.66 3.02
N ALA A 4 18.18 -17.48 3.71
CA ALA A 4 16.99 -18.27 3.45
C ALA A 4 16.57 -18.03 1.98
N SER A 5 16.35 -19.11 1.22
CA SER A 5 15.77 -18.97 -0.11
C SER A 5 14.30 -18.62 0.03
N PHE A 6 13.88 -17.50 -0.55
CA PHE A 6 12.48 -17.09 -0.62
C PHE A 6 11.81 -17.50 -1.94
N GLU A 7 12.45 -18.40 -2.70
CA GLU A 7 11.94 -18.79 -4.01
C GLU A 7 10.53 -19.38 -3.91
N GLY A 8 9.57 -18.68 -4.51
CA GLY A 8 8.16 -19.07 -4.51
C GLY A 8 7.42 -18.84 -3.18
N ALA A 9 8.02 -18.13 -2.21
CA ALA A 9 7.39 -17.81 -0.94
C ALA A 9 6.37 -16.66 -1.08
N ASP A 10 5.30 -16.75 -0.30
CA ASP A 10 4.36 -15.66 -0.06
C ASP A 10 4.76 -14.82 1.14
N ASP A 11 4.15 -13.63 1.24
CA ASP A 11 4.42 -12.62 2.26
C ASP A 11 5.89 -12.20 2.25
N VAL A 12 6.41 -11.93 1.06
CA VAL A 12 7.81 -11.54 0.83
C VAL A 12 7.88 -10.35 -0.12
N VAL A 13 8.80 -9.44 0.20
CA VAL A 13 9.30 -8.41 -0.72
C VAL A 13 10.69 -8.81 -1.21
N LEU A 14 10.88 -8.84 -2.53
CA LEU A 14 12.19 -9.05 -3.15
C LEU A 14 12.64 -7.77 -3.86
N PRO A 15 13.68 -7.09 -3.36
CA PRO A 15 14.36 -6.05 -4.09
C PRO A 15 15.17 -6.65 -5.25
N PHE A 16 15.27 -5.94 -6.36
CA PHE A 16 16.10 -6.30 -7.49
C PHE A 16 16.69 -5.07 -8.20
N ALA A 17 17.69 -5.31 -9.04
CA ALA A 17 18.27 -4.31 -9.93
C ALA A 17 18.50 -4.93 -11.32
N VAL A 18 18.41 -4.07 -12.33
CA VAL A 18 18.80 -4.37 -13.71
C VAL A 18 19.85 -3.33 -14.09
N GLU A 19 21.11 -3.60 -13.74
CA GLU A 19 22.18 -2.61 -13.84
C GLU A 19 22.32 -1.98 -15.23
N PRO A 20 22.22 -2.73 -16.36
CA PRO A 20 22.34 -2.13 -17.68
C PRO A 20 21.22 -1.17 -18.06
N LEU A 21 20.08 -1.22 -17.36
CA LEU A 21 18.96 -0.30 -17.57
C LEU A 21 18.90 0.81 -16.52
N ASP A 22 19.85 0.88 -15.58
CA ASP A 22 19.80 1.77 -14.41
C ASP A 22 18.47 1.69 -13.63
N VAL A 23 17.83 0.52 -13.66
CA VAL A 23 16.56 0.28 -12.99
C VAL A 23 16.78 -0.46 -11.68
N ARG A 24 16.09 0.01 -10.65
CA ARG A 24 15.89 -0.73 -9.40
C ARG A 24 14.42 -0.96 -9.18
N GLY A 25 14.08 -2.08 -8.59
CA GLY A 25 12.70 -2.41 -8.35
C GLY A 25 12.49 -3.27 -7.12
N ARG A 26 11.21 -3.50 -6.83
CA ARG A 26 10.73 -4.44 -5.83
C ARG A 26 9.55 -5.19 -6.40
N ILE A 27 9.50 -6.48 -6.11
CA ILE A 27 8.32 -7.29 -6.31
C ILE A 27 7.84 -7.75 -4.92
N VAL A 28 6.54 -7.65 -4.68
CA VAL A 28 5.89 -8.14 -3.46
C VAL A 28 4.88 -9.21 -3.83
N ARG A 29 4.78 -10.21 -2.97
CA ARG A 29 3.65 -11.13 -2.95
C ARG A 29 3.15 -11.30 -1.54
N LEU A 30 1.84 -11.13 -1.38
CA LEU A 30 1.11 -11.32 -0.15
C LEU A 30 0.11 -12.46 -0.38
N GLY A 31 0.10 -13.42 0.54
CA GLY A 31 -0.82 -14.55 0.54
C GLY A 31 -1.46 -14.69 1.91
N PRO A 32 -0.89 -15.49 2.84
CA PRO A 32 -1.48 -15.71 4.16
C PRO A 32 -1.81 -14.41 4.93
N SER A 33 -0.95 -13.40 4.86
CA SER A 33 -1.14 -12.13 5.56
C SER A 33 -2.30 -11.32 5.00
N ILE A 34 -2.41 -11.20 3.67
CA ILE A 34 -3.51 -10.45 3.07
C ILE A 34 -4.84 -11.23 3.19
N ASP A 35 -4.82 -12.56 3.03
CA ASP A 35 -5.99 -13.40 3.28
C ASP A 35 -6.53 -13.22 4.70
N THR A 36 -5.64 -13.25 5.69
CA THR A 36 -6.00 -13.06 7.11
C THR A 36 -6.61 -11.68 7.34
N ILE A 37 -6.04 -10.61 6.78
CA ILE A 37 -6.59 -9.25 6.89
C ILE A 37 -7.99 -9.19 6.28
N LEU A 38 -8.18 -9.70 5.06
CA LEU A 38 -9.42 -9.57 4.32
C LEU A 38 -10.56 -10.42 4.89
N MET A 39 -10.26 -11.68 5.22
CA MET A 39 -11.25 -12.62 5.76
C MET A 39 -11.75 -12.23 7.15
N ARG A 40 -10.91 -11.56 7.95
CA ARG A 40 -11.26 -11.15 9.32
C ARG A 40 -12.41 -10.13 9.36
N HIS A 41 -12.52 -9.30 8.33
CA HIS A 41 -13.57 -8.27 8.20
C HIS A 41 -14.76 -8.72 7.35
N GLY A 42 -14.63 -9.83 6.61
CA GLY A 42 -15.68 -10.30 5.70
C GLY A 42 -16.02 -9.30 4.60
N TYR A 43 -15.00 -8.65 4.04
CA TYR A 43 -15.19 -7.63 2.99
C TYR A 43 -15.83 -8.24 1.72
N PRO A 44 -16.72 -7.51 1.03
CA PRO A 44 -17.10 -7.85 -0.34
C PRO A 44 -15.87 -7.88 -1.25
N ASP A 45 -15.85 -8.76 -2.26
CA ASP A 45 -14.70 -8.95 -3.16
C ASP A 45 -14.18 -7.64 -3.78
N ALA A 46 -15.08 -6.75 -4.21
CA ALA A 46 -14.71 -5.42 -4.73
C ALA A 46 -13.88 -4.59 -3.73
N VAL A 47 -14.28 -4.60 -2.45
CA VAL A 47 -13.56 -3.89 -1.38
C VAL A 47 -12.25 -4.61 -1.04
N ALA A 48 -12.28 -5.94 -1.02
CA ALA A 48 -11.12 -6.78 -0.73
C ALA A 48 -9.98 -6.55 -1.73
N ARG A 49 -10.30 -6.42 -3.02
CA ARG A 49 -9.34 -6.09 -4.09
C ARG A 49 -8.66 -4.74 -3.87
N VAL A 50 -9.43 -3.69 -3.59
CA VAL A 50 -8.88 -2.34 -3.33
C VAL A 50 -7.95 -2.34 -2.11
N ILE A 51 -8.32 -3.04 -1.04
CA ILE A 51 -7.46 -3.19 0.14
C ILE A 51 -6.18 -3.97 -0.19
N GLY A 52 -6.28 -5.03 -0.98
CA GLY A 52 -5.13 -5.82 -1.42
C GLY A 52 -4.13 -5.01 -2.26
N GLU A 53 -4.62 -4.18 -3.18
CA GLU A 53 -3.78 -3.29 -3.99
C GLU A 53 -3.05 -2.28 -3.10
N ALA A 54 -3.80 -1.64 -2.20
CA ALA A 54 -3.24 -0.70 -1.23
C ALA A 54 -2.19 -1.39 -0.34
N ALA A 55 -2.44 -2.62 0.10
CA ALA A 55 -1.50 -3.39 0.92
C ALA A 55 -0.21 -3.71 0.17
N ALA A 56 -0.30 -4.23 -1.06
CA ALA A 56 0.86 -4.52 -1.90
C ALA A 56 1.68 -3.25 -2.17
N LEU A 57 1.04 -2.14 -2.54
CA LEU A 57 1.71 -0.86 -2.75
C LEU A 57 2.40 -0.38 -1.46
N THR A 58 1.70 -0.41 -0.33
CA THR A 58 2.25 0.06 0.95
C THR A 58 3.46 -0.75 1.39
N VAL A 59 3.44 -2.07 1.22
CA VAL A 59 4.57 -2.94 1.55
C VAL A 59 5.76 -2.68 0.62
N MET A 60 5.54 -2.54 -0.70
CA MET A 60 6.61 -2.22 -1.66
C MET A 60 7.31 -0.89 -1.33
N LEU A 61 6.52 0.13 -0.99
CA LEU A 61 7.04 1.45 -0.65
C LEU A 61 7.66 1.47 0.73
N GLY A 62 6.99 0.91 1.74
CA GLY A 62 7.44 0.87 3.12
C GLY A 62 8.78 0.14 3.28
N SER A 63 8.92 -1.04 2.67
CA SER A 63 10.18 -1.83 2.65
C SER A 63 11.31 -1.16 1.87
N SER A 64 11.02 -0.12 1.08
CA SER A 64 12.06 0.63 0.37
C SER A 64 12.81 1.62 1.25
N LEU A 65 12.20 1.98 2.37
CA LEU A 65 12.64 3.08 3.20
C LEU A 65 13.63 2.57 4.24
N LYS A 66 14.84 3.15 4.25
CA LYS A 66 15.90 2.78 5.20
C LYS A 66 15.71 3.50 6.54
N PHE A 67 14.56 3.31 7.19
CA PHE A 67 14.30 3.89 8.51
C PHE A 67 13.70 2.89 9.49
N GLU A 68 13.84 3.20 10.77
CA GLU A 68 13.00 2.64 11.83
C GLU A 68 11.78 3.55 11.99
N GLY A 69 10.57 2.99 11.92
CA GLY A 69 9.36 3.78 11.91
C GLY A 69 8.21 3.13 11.15
N ARG A 70 7.24 3.96 10.78
CA ARG A 70 6.02 3.55 10.09
C ARG A 70 5.86 4.29 8.77
N PHE A 71 5.54 3.53 7.74
CA PHE A 71 4.97 4.04 6.52
C PHE A 71 3.45 3.81 6.55
N GLN A 72 2.66 4.82 6.19
CA GLN A 72 1.21 4.72 6.12
C GLN A 72 0.71 5.22 4.78
N LEU A 73 -0.17 4.44 4.16
CA LEU A 73 -0.97 4.82 3.02
C LEU A 73 -2.41 5.04 3.50
N GLN A 74 -2.97 6.21 3.21
CA GLN A 74 -4.35 6.54 3.56
C GLN A 74 -5.07 7.20 2.39
N THR A 75 -6.27 6.73 2.07
CA THR A 75 -7.19 7.45 1.17
C THR A 75 -8.31 8.13 1.95
N LYS A 76 -8.82 9.21 1.39
CA LYS A 76 -10.13 9.75 1.75
C LYS A 76 -10.81 10.23 0.49
N THR A 77 -11.97 9.67 0.18
CA THR A 77 -12.63 9.87 -1.11
C THR A 77 -14.16 9.92 -0.97
N ASP A 78 -14.84 10.23 -2.08
CA ASP A 78 -16.31 10.33 -2.17
C ASP A 78 -16.99 9.12 -2.84
N GLY A 79 -16.18 8.14 -3.27
CA GLY A 79 -16.66 6.88 -3.82
C GLY A 79 -17.31 5.95 -2.78
N PRO A 80 -17.80 4.78 -3.23
CA PRO A 80 -18.33 3.74 -2.35
C PRO A 80 -17.37 3.30 -1.23
N ILE A 81 -16.06 3.34 -1.47
CA ILE A 81 -15.02 3.14 -0.45
C ILE A 81 -14.55 4.52 -0.02
N GLU A 82 -14.97 4.96 1.17
CA GLU A 82 -14.72 6.31 1.69
C GLU A 82 -13.28 6.49 2.19
N MET A 83 -12.69 5.42 2.71
CA MET A 83 -11.37 5.45 3.33
C MET A 83 -10.72 4.07 3.30
N VAL A 84 -9.46 4.02 2.89
CA VAL A 84 -8.56 2.88 3.08
C VAL A 84 -7.38 3.36 3.91
N VAL A 85 -6.96 2.57 4.89
CA VAL A 85 -5.75 2.82 5.68
C VAL A 85 -4.92 1.56 5.73
N VAL A 86 -3.66 1.68 5.33
CA VAL A 86 -2.67 0.61 5.42
C VAL A 86 -1.45 1.15 6.16
N ASP A 87 -1.04 0.44 7.21
CA ASP A 87 0.21 0.71 7.91
C ASP A 87 1.22 -0.40 7.62
N PHE A 88 2.45 0.01 7.31
CA PHE A 88 3.64 -0.81 7.34
C PHE A 88 4.56 -0.29 8.46
N ASP A 89 4.60 -1.02 9.58
CA ASP A 89 5.51 -0.74 10.68
C ASP A 89 6.80 -1.55 10.43
N ALA A 90 7.88 -0.85 10.08
CA ALA A 90 9.16 -1.48 9.83
C ALA A 90 9.63 -2.30 11.07
N PRO A 91 10.28 -3.46 10.86
CA PRO A 91 10.74 -3.95 9.57
C PRO A 91 9.67 -4.68 8.74
N ASP A 92 8.68 -5.34 9.32
CA ASP A 92 7.96 -6.44 8.65
C ASP A 92 6.44 -6.46 8.87
N ARG A 93 5.89 -5.58 9.72
CA ARG A 93 4.49 -5.66 10.15
C ARG A 93 3.56 -4.88 9.23
N LEU A 94 2.51 -5.55 8.78
CA LEU A 94 1.46 -5.00 7.94
C LEU A 94 0.10 -5.03 8.66
N ARG A 95 -0.70 -4.00 8.47
CA ARG A 95 -2.14 -4.04 8.78
C ARG A 95 -2.91 -3.13 7.84
N ALA A 96 -4.15 -3.49 7.52
CA ALA A 96 -5.01 -2.69 6.69
C ALA A 96 -6.46 -2.69 7.20
N THR A 97 -7.20 -1.65 6.83
CA THR A 97 -8.64 -1.54 7.03
C THR A 97 -9.25 -0.61 6.00
N ALA A 98 -10.55 -0.75 5.77
CA ALA A 98 -11.32 0.19 4.97
C ALA A 98 -12.68 0.49 5.60
N ARG A 99 -13.18 1.69 5.29
CA ARG A 99 -14.57 2.11 5.50
C ARG A 99 -15.24 2.28 4.16
N PHE A 100 -16.45 1.74 4.04
CA PHE A 100 -17.20 1.72 2.80
C PHE A 100 -18.70 1.71 3.09
N ASP A 101 -19.47 2.20 2.12
CA ASP A 101 -20.92 2.17 2.15
C ASP A 101 -21.42 0.84 1.55
N LYS A 102 -22.01 -0.01 2.39
CA LYS A 102 -22.50 -1.33 2.00
C LYS A 102 -23.59 -1.26 0.93
N GLU A 103 -24.52 -0.31 1.05
CA GLU A 103 -25.63 -0.18 0.11
C GLU A 103 -25.13 0.27 -1.26
N ARG A 104 -24.17 1.21 -1.29
CA ARG A 104 -23.52 1.63 -2.53
C ARG A 104 -22.72 0.52 -3.17
N ILE A 105 -21.99 -0.29 -2.39
CA ILE A 105 -21.25 -1.45 -2.92
C ILE A 105 -22.21 -2.50 -3.49
N GLU A 106 -23.28 -2.83 -2.78
CA GLU A 106 -24.29 -3.80 -3.26
C GLU A 106 -25.02 -3.30 -4.52
N ALA A 107 -25.29 -1.99 -4.62
CA ALA A 107 -25.96 -1.38 -5.77
C ALA A 107 -25.13 -1.44 -7.07
N LEU A 108 -23.80 -1.54 -6.98
CA LEU A 108 -22.94 -1.73 -8.15
C LEU A 108 -23.12 -3.11 -8.79
N GLY A 109 -23.67 -4.08 -8.03
CA GLY A 109 -23.89 -5.45 -8.49
C GLY A 109 -22.60 -6.20 -8.80
N SER A 110 -22.68 -7.21 -9.65
CA SER A 110 -21.53 -8.03 -10.07
C SER A 110 -20.75 -7.44 -11.24
N GLY A 111 -20.92 -6.14 -11.53
CA GLY A 111 -20.12 -5.47 -12.55
C GLY A 111 -18.65 -5.42 -12.13
N ALA A 112 -17.73 -5.63 -13.06
CA ALA A 112 -16.31 -5.43 -12.79
C ALA A 112 -16.04 -3.93 -12.61
N THR A 113 -16.12 -3.45 -11.38
CA THR A 113 -15.76 -2.07 -11.02
C THR A 113 -14.26 -1.99 -10.84
N GLN A 114 -13.62 -1.05 -11.53
CA GLN A 114 -12.20 -0.78 -11.35
C GLN A 114 -11.98 -0.08 -10.00
N THR A 115 -10.76 -0.13 -9.47
CA THR A 115 -10.40 0.56 -8.21
C THR A 115 -10.79 2.04 -8.24
N GLY A 116 -10.62 2.70 -9.39
CA GLY A 116 -11.02 4.08 -9.60
C GLY A 116 -12.52 4.35 -9.40
N ASP A 117 -13.39 3.45 -9.84
CA ASP A 117 -14.85 3.58 -9.68
C ASP A 117 -15.28 3.46 -8.20
N LEU A 118 -14.55 2.63 -7.44
CA LEU A 118 -14.81 2.37 -6.03
C LEU A 118 -14.27 3.48 -5.12
N LEU A 119 -13.14 4.08 -5.49
CA LEU A 119 -12.55 5.20 -4.77
C LEU A 119 -13.23 6.52 -5.14
N GLY A 120 -13.52 6.77 -6.41
CA GLY A 120 -14.02 8.06 -6.88
C GLY A 120 -12.96 9.16 -6.81
N SER A 121 -13.36 10.34 -6.35
CA SER A 121 -12.48 11.51 -6.22
C SER A 121 -12.09 11.76 -4.76
N GLY A 122 -10.91 12.32 -4.54
CA GLY A 122 -10.40 12.62 -3.21
C GLY A 122 -8.89 12.76 -3.19
N TYR A 123 -8.24 12.13 -2.22
CA TYR A 123 -6.78 12.12 -2.15
C TYR A 123 -6.22 10.83 -1.55
N LEU A 124 -4.98 10.54 -1.92
CA LEU A 124 -4.11 9.54 -1.35
C LEU A 124 -2.98 10.25 -0.61
N ALA A 125 -2.86 10.00 0.68
CA ALA A 125 -1.79 10.50 1.53
C ALA A 125 -0.82 9.38 1.88
N MET A 126 0.45 9.58 1.61
CA MET A 126 1.56 8.71 2.00
C MET A 126 2.37 9.39 3.10
N THR A 127 2.42 8.75 4.26
CA THR A 127 3.00 9.30 5.47
C THR A 127 4.21 8.48 5.89
N ILE A 128 5.30 9.15 6.20
CA ILE A 128 6.48 8.58 6.84
C ILE A 128 6.57 9.15 8.25
N ASP A 129 6.53 8.26 9.23
CA ASP A 129 6.65 8.56 10.65
C ASP A 129 7.86 7.83 11.22
N GLN A 130 8.92 8.58 11.54
CA GLN A 130 10.19 8.04 12.06
C GLN A 130 10.26 8.08 13.61
N GLY A 131 9.11 8.22 14.29
CA GLY A 131 9.05 8.29 15.75
C GLY A 131 9.21 9.71 16.32
N SER A 132 9.33 9.80 17.65
CA SER A 132 9.20 11.05 18.43
C SER A 132 10.24 12.13 18.14
N ASP A 133 11.39 11.75 17.57
CA ASP A 133 12.55 12.64 17.46
C ASP A 133 12.68 13.30 16.08
N ARG A 134 11.74 13.03 15.16
CA ARG A 134 11.76 13.55 13.79
C ARG A 134 10.38 14.00 13.32
N ASN A 135 10.40 14.98 12.42
CA ASN A 135 9.17 15.47 11.81
C ASN A 135 8.56 14.41 10.90
N ARG A 136 7.25 14.19 11.07
CA ARG A 136 6.43 13.39 10.18
C ARG A 136 6.45 14.02 8.78
N TYR A 137 6.81 13.23 7.77
CA TYR A 137 6.71 13.62 6.37
C TYR A 137 5.40 13.08 5.78
N GLN A 138 4.69 13.89 5.00
CA GLN A 138 3.46 13.47 4.35
C GLN A 138 3.42 14.02 2.92
N GLY A 139 3.39 13.11 1.95
CA GLY A 139 3.10 13.38 0.56
C GLY A 139 1.61 13.15 0.28
N VAL A 140 1.01 13.98 -0.56
CA VAL A 140 -0.42 13.86 -0.93
C VAL A 140 -0.55 13.96 -2.44
N VAL A 141 -1.33 13.05 -3.02
CA VAL A 141 -1.70 13.06 -4.44
C VAL A 141 -3.22 13.07 -4.58
N ALA A 142 -3.74 13.86 -5.51
CA ALA A 142 -5.17 13.89 -5.81
C ALA A 142 -5.61 12.58 -6.45
N LEU A 143 -6.79 12.10 -6.07
CA LEU A 143 -7.49 11.01 -6.75
C LEU A 143 -8.65 11.61 -7.53
N GLU A 144 -8.73 11.31 -8.82
CA GLU A 144 -9.68 11.84 -9.80
C GLU A 144 -10.31 10.67 -10.59
N GLY A 145 -10.64 9.58 -9.90
CA GLY A 145 -11.19 8.36 -10.50
C GLY A 145 -10.16 7.37 -11.05
N GLN A 146 -8.87 7.58 -10.79
CA GLN A 146 -7.82 6.60 -11.09
C GLN A 146 -7.57 5.61 -9.93
N GLY A 147 -6.94 4.47 -10.24
CA GLY A 147 -6.47 3.49 -9.26
C GLY A 147 -5.12 3.83 -8.61
N PHE A 148 -4.63 2.92 -7.76
CA PHE A 148 -3.40 3.13 -7.00
C PHE A 148 -2.12 3.15 -7.84
N GLU A 149 -2.09 2.44 -8.97
CA GLU A 149 -0.95 2.45 -9.88
C GLU A 149 -0.67 3.87 -10.40
N GLU A 150 -1.65 4.49 -11.05
CA GLU A 150 -1.53 5.84 -11.62
C GLU A 150 -1.30 6.89 -10.52
N ALA A 151 -1.97 6.75 -9.36
CA ALA A 151 -1.74 7.63 -8.22
C ALA A 151 -0.28 7.56 -7.73
N ALA A 152 0.33 6.37 -7.70
CA ALA A 152 1.73 6.19 -7.37
C ALA A 152 2.65 6.80 -8.45
N HIS A 153 2.36 6.60 -9.74
CA HIS A 153 3.14 7.19 -10.83
C HIS A 153 3.12 8.72 -10.75
N GLN A 154 1.94 9.32 -10.50
CA GLN A 154 1.79 10.75 -10.30
C GLN A 154 2.58 11.25 -9.10
N TYR A 155 2.51 10.56 -7.95
CA TYR A 155 3.27 10.94 -6.76
C TYR A 155 4.77 10.98 -7.03
N PHE A 156 5.35 9.91 -7.58
CA PHE A 156 6.79 9.84 -7.83
C PHE A 156 7.24 10.81 -8.92
N ARG A 157 6.41 11.08 -9.92
CA ARG A 157 6.69 12.09 -10.94
C ARG A 157 6.72 13.50 -10.35
N GLN A 158 5.75 13.86 -9.51
CA GLN A 158 5.59 15.24 -9.00
C GLN A 158 6.44 15.54 -7.77
N SER A 159 6.51 14.61 -6.81
CA SER A 159 7.12 14.85 -5.50
C SER A 159 8.58 14.40 -5.43
N GLU A 160 8.91 13.27 -6.07
CA GLU A 160 10.25 12.67 -6.00
C GLU A 160 11.09 12.91 -7.26
N GLN A 161 10.44 13.24 -8.39
CA GLN A 161 11.05 13.34 -9.72
C GLN A 161 11.81 12.06 -10.13
N ILE A 162 11.25 10.90 -9.77
CA ILE A 162 11.80 9.58 -10.12
C ILE A 162 10.84 8.89 -11.09
N PRO A 163 11.22 8.64 -12.36
CA PRO A 163 10.41 7.82 -13.26
C PRO A 163 10.14 6.47 -12.61
N THR A 164 8.87 6.19 -12.37
CA THR A 164 8.41 5.04 -11.58
C THR A 164 7.24 4.39 -12.30
N ARG A 165 7.29 3.07 -12.43
CA ARG A 165 6.19 2.25 -12.93
C ARG A 165 5.83 1.22 -11.88
N VAL A 166 4.53 1.04 -11.69
CA VAL A 166 3.92 0.15 -10.69
C VAL A 166 2.86 -0.66 -11.39
N ARG A 167 2.85 -1.97 -11.11
CA ARG A 167 1.77 -2.89 -11.43
C ARG A 167 1.29 -3.56 -10.15
N LEU A 168 -0.02 -3.69 -9.98
CA LEU A 168 -0.69 -4.27 -8.83
C LEU A 168 -1.71 -5.28 -9.35
N ALA A 169 -1.87 -6.38 -8.63
CA ALA A 169 -2.90 -7.36 -8.93
C ALA A 169 -3.40 -7.99 -7.65
N VAL A 170 -4.70 -8.21 -7.58
CA VAL A 170 -5.35 -8.93 -6.48
C VAL A 170 -6.38 -9.85 -7.07
N ALA A 171 -6.38 -11.11 -6.64
CA ALA A 171 -7.48 -12.00 -6.95
C ALA A 171 -7.77 -12.94 -5.78
N GLU A 172 -9.00 -13.43 -5.81
CA GLU A 172 -9.41 -14.58 -5.04
C GLU A 172 -8.97 -15.85 -5.79
N GLN A 173 -8.30 -16.74 -5.06
CA GLN A 173 -7.98 -18.09 -5.50
C GLN A 173 -8.93 -19.06 -4.79
N PHE A 174 -9.38 -20.08 -5.52
CA PHE A 174 -10.11 -21.20 -4.95
C PHE A 174 -9.22 -22.45 -5.00
N GLU A 175 -8.81 -22.94 -3.83
CA GLU A 175 -7.96 -24.12 -3.70
C GLU A 175 -8.45 -24.99 -2.54
N GLU A 176 -8.46 -26.31 -2.74
CA GLU A 176 -8.88 -27.29 -1.72
C GLU A 176 -10.24 -27.00 -1.05
N GLY A 177 -11.17 -26.38 -1.77
CA GLY A 177 -12.49 -26.04 -1.23
C GLY A 177 -12.54 -24.77 -0.38
N ARG A 178 -11.43 -24.01 -0.33
CA ARG A 178 -11.31 -22.74 0.39
C ARG A 178 -11.03 -21.60 -0.59
N HIS A 179 -11.72 -20.49 -0.36
CA HIS A 179 -11.40 -19.22 -0.99
C HIS A 179 -10.28 -18.55 -0.19
N THR A 180 -9.25 -18.07 -0.88
CA THR A 180 -8.15 -17.31 -0.29
C THR A 180 -7.78 -16.13 -1.18
N TYR A 181 -7.43 -14.99 -0.59
CA TYR A 181 -6.94 -13.85 -1.38
C TYR A 181 -5.42 -13.85 -1.54
N ARG A 182 -4.97 -13.43 -2.71
CA ARG A 182 -3.56 -13.16 -3.01
C ARG A 182 -3.43 -11.77 -3.61
N ALA A 183 -2.38 -11.06 -3.23
CA ALA A 183 -2.06 -9.74 -3.76
C ALA A 183 -0.59 -9.71 -4.19
N GLY A 184 -0.32 -9.17 -5.37
CA GLY A 184 1.00 -9.04 -5.95
C GLY A 184 1.25 -7.62 -6.40
N GLY A 185 2.51 -7.22 -6.43
CA GLY A 185 2.89 -5.93 -6.97
C GLY A 185 4.32 -5.93 -7.50
N LEU A 186 4.55 -5.18 -8.57
CA LEU A 186 5.86 -4.94 -9.15
C LEU A 186 6.06 -3.44 -9.30
N MET A 187 7.15 -2.92 -8.76
CA MET A 187 7.57 -1.53 -8.94
C MET A 187 8.97 -1.49 -9.53
N ILE A 188 9.17 -0.63 -10.54
CA ILE A 188 10.48 -0.26 -11.06
C ILE A 188 10.66 1.26 -10.99
N GLN A 189 11.90 1.67 -10.75
CA GLN A 189 12.32 3.07 -10.68
C GLN A 189 13.61 3.25 -11.48
N PHE A 190 13.63 4.28 -12.31
CA PHE A 190 14.81 4.67 -13.05
C PHE A 190 15.72 5.55 -12.18
N LEU A 191 16.92 5.03 -11.88
CA LEU A 191 17.88 5.67 -10.98
C LEU A 191 19.27 5.75 -11.65
N PRO A 192 19.40 6.51 -12.75
CA PRO A 192 20.66 6.63 -13.48
C PRO A 192 21.74 7.31 -12.63
N SER A 193 22.97 6.84 -12.79
CA SER A 193 24.13 7.41 -12.11
C SER A 193 24.71 8.65 -12.80
N SER A 194 24.40 8.87 -14.08
CA SER A 194 24.92 10.01 -14.84
C SER A 194 23.97 11.22 -14.78
N PRO A 195 24.49 12.43 -14.48
CA PRO A 195 23.66 13.65 -14.37
C PRO A 195 22.88 14.01 -15.64
N GLU A 196 23.36 13.60 -16.82
CA GLU A 196 22.69 13.85 -18.10
C GLU A 196 21.40 13.06 -18.24
N ARG A 197 21.38 11.81 -17.73
CA ARG A 197 20.23 10.91 -17.77
C ARG A 197 19.27 11.12 -16.60
N MET A 198 19.72 11.82 -15.55
CA MET A 198 18.86 12.26 -14.43
C MET A 198 17.97 13.46 -14.81
N ARG A 199 18.29 14.21 -15.87
CA ARG A 199 17.48 15.36 -16.27
C ARG A 199 16.15 14.88 -16.82
N GLN A 200 15.07 15.17 -16.11
CA GLN A 200 13.75 15.14 -16.71
C GLN A 200 13.62 16.31 -17.68
N ALA A 201 12.77 16.18 -18.69
CA ALA A 201 12.38 17.31 -19.51
C ALA A 201 11.84 18.42 -18.60
N ASP A 202 12.35 19.64 -18.74
CA ASP A 202 11.84 20.79 -18.01
C ASP A 202 10.32 20.88 -18.23
N LEU A 203 9.54 20.92 -17.13
CA LEU A 203 8.13 21.31 -17.22
C LEU A 203 8.10 22.69 -17.88
N SER A 204 7.28 22.84 -18.93
CA SER A 204 7.20 24.11 -19.66
C SER A 204 6.93 25.24 -18.66
N PRO A 205 7.79 26.27 -18.59
CA PRO A 205 7.51 27.43 -17.76
C PRO A 205 6.23 28.05 -18.35
N GLY A 206 5.17 28.14 -17.55
CA GLY A 206 3.82 28.56 -17.98
C GLY A 206 3.71 30.00 -18.50
N ASP A 207 4.84 30.63 -18.87
CA ASP A 207 4.98 32.01 -19.35
C ASP A 207 5.21 32.08 -20.88
N ILE A 208 5.01 30.99 -21.63
CA ILE A 208 5.09 31.03 -23.11
C ILE A 208 3.82 31.72 -23.65
N PRO A 209 3.92 32.88 -24.33
CA PRO A 209 2.74 33.54 -24.87
C PRO A 209 2.09 32.69 -25.97
N GLU A 210 0.74 32.63 -25.99
CA GLU A 210 -0.02 31.89 -27.00
C GLU A 210 0.41 32.30 -28.42
N GLY A 211 0.90 31.33 -29.20
CA GLY A 211 1.30 31.52 -30.60
C GLY A 211 2.82 31.61 -30.86
N HIS A 212 3.67 31.53 -29.83
CA HIS A 212 5.10 31.35 -30.03
C HIS A 212 5.46 29.85 -30.14
N PRO A 213 5.96 29.37 -31.29
CA PRO A 213 6.35 27.98 -31.41
C PRO A 213 7.64 27.74 -30.62
N SER A 214 7.62 26.73 -29.76
CA SER A 214 8.78 26.22 -29.01
C SER A 214 9.73 25.50 -29.96
N GLU A 215 10.34 26.20 -30.92
CA GLU A 215 11.13 25.56 -31.99
C GLU A 215 12.56 25.17 -31.58
N ASN A 216 12.97 25.41 -30.32
CA ASN A 216 14.33 25.10 -29.85
C ASN A 216 14.42 24.43 -28.47
N LEU A 217 13.31 23.99 -27.89
CA LEU A 217 13.36 23.02 -26.80
C LEU A 217 13.17 21.65 -27.42
N ALA A 218 14.27 21.01 -27.83
CA ALA A 218 14.27 19.56 -27.91
C ALA A 218 13.94 19.09 -26.49
N VAL A 219 12.67 18.78 -26.23
CA VAL A 219 12.25 17.99 -25.08
C VAL A 219 13.15 16.77 -25.15
N PRO A 220 14.11 16.57 -24.21
CA PRO A 220 14.88 15.34 -24.22
C PRO A 220 13.87 14.20 -24.21
N GLY A 221 13.91 13.34 -25.24
CA GLY A 221 13.10 12.14 -25.24
C GLY A 221 13.37 11.34 -23.96
N GLU A 222 12.40 10.56 -23.52
CA GLU A 222 12.62 9.64 -22.41
C GLU A 222 13.82 8.74 -22.71
N ASP A 223 14.59 8.42 -21.67
CA ASP A 223 15.80 7.61 -21.81
C ASP A 223 15.45 6.23 -22.39
N ASP A 224 16.15 5.79 -23.44
CA ASP A 224 15.86 4.51 -24.11
C ASP A 224 15.86 3.32 -23.14
N ALA A 225 16.72 3.35 -22.10
CA ALA A 225 16.76 2.28 -21.09
C ALA A 225 15.50 2.28 -20.21
N TRP A 226 14.97 3.46 -19.91
CA TRP A 226 13.70 3.58 -19.19
C TRP A 226 12.53 3.11 -20.05
N VAL A 227 12.47 3.53 -21.32
CA VAL A 227 11.44 3.11 -22.27
C VAL A 227 11.42 1.58 -22.41
N GLU A 228 12.59 0.97 -22.53
CA GLU A 228 12.73 -0.49 -22.59
C GLU A 228 12.24 -1.16 -21.30
N ALA A 229 12.69 -0.69 -20.13
CA ALA A 229 12.27 -1.27 -18.85
C ALA A 229 10.76 -1.15 -18.63
N GLN A 230 10.18 -0.01 -18.98
CA GLN A 230 8.73 0.23 -18.90
C GLN A 230 7.99 -0.73 -19.84
N ALA A 231 8.41 -0.83 -21.10
CA ALA A 231 7.78 -1.71 -22.08
C ALA A 231 7.77 -3.18 -21.60
N LEU A 232 8.86 -3.65 -20.99
CA LEU A 232 8.92 -5.00 -20.41
C LEU A 232 7.92 -5.17 -19.25
N VAL A 233 7.89 -4.22 -18.31
CA VAL A 233 6.95 -4.28 -17.16
C VAL A 233 5.49 -4.19 -17.60
N GLU A 234 5.19 -3.48 -18.68
CA GLU A 234 3.83 -3.38 -19.22
C GLU A 234 3.32 -4.70 -19.81
N THR A 235 4.21 -5.65 -20.15
CA THR A 235 3.81 -7.00 -20.59
C THR A 235 3.35 -7.91 -19.44
N VAL A 236 3.60 -7.53 -18.18
CA VAL A 236 3.22 -8.35 -17.03
C VAL A 236 1.70 -8.48 -16.97
N GLU A 237 1.20 -9.69 -16.89
CA GLU A 237 -0.23 -9.93 -16.68
C GLU A 237 -0.54 -10.08 -15.19
N ASP A 238 -1.76 -9.71 -14.80
CA ASP A 238 -2.18 -9.71 -13.39
C ASP A 238 -2.02 -11.10 -12.74
N HIS A 239 -2.29 -12.16 -13.51
CA HIS A 239 -2.15 -13.53 -13.05
C HIS A 239 -0.70 -13.88 -12.73
N GLU A 240 0.30 -13.35 -13.43
CA GLU A 240 1.72 -13.64 -13.16
C GLU A 240 2.20 -13.03 -11.84
N LEU A 241 1.58 -11.94 -11.39
CA LEU A 241 1.90 -11.30 -10.11
C LEU A 241 1.39 -12.11 -8.91
N ILE A 242 0.30 -12.87 -9.10
CA ILE A 242 -0.39 -13.57 -8.01
C ILE A 242 -0.32 -15.09 -8.10
N ASP A 243 0.02 -15.69 -9.25
CA ASP A 243 0.07 -17.13 -9.44
C ASP A 243 1.17 -17.78 -8.56
N PRO A 244 0.82 -18.72 -7.66
CA PRO A 244 1.80 -19.44 -6.85
C PRO A 244 2.78 -20.29 -7.66
N ALA A 245 2.44 -20.71 -8.88
CA ALA A 245 3.28 -21.56 -9.72
C ALA A 245 4.41 -20.80 -10.44
N VAL A 246 4.29 -19.48 -10.58
CA VAL A 246 5.35 -18.62 -11.11
C VAL A 246 6.02 -17.99 -9.91
N SER A 247 7.31 -18.17 -9.60
CA SER A 247 7.95 -17.44 -8.50
C SER A 247 8.27 -15.99 -8.88
N SER A 248 8.45 -15.11 -7.89
CA SER A 248 8.86 -13.72 -8.10
C SER A 248 10.18 -13.63 -8.87
N GLU A 249 11.16 -14.45 -8.52
CA GLU A 249 12.46 -14.55 -9.22
C GLU A 249 12.29 -15.01 -10.66
N ARG A 250 11.38 -15.96 -10.91
CA ARG A 250 11.08 -16.44 -12.26
C ARG A 250 10.43 -15.37 -13.12
N LEU A 251 9.50 -14.59 -12.57
CA LEU A 251 8.90 -13.47 -13.28
C LEU A 251 9.96 -12.42 -13.63
N LEU A 252 10.81 -12.04 -12.66
CA LEU A 252 11.91 -11.11 -12.89
C LEU A 252 12.89 -11.62 -13.96
N TYR A 253 13.21 -12.92 -13.95
CA TYR A 253 14.02 -13.52 -15.00
C TYR A 253 13.34 -13.46 -16.36
N ARG A 254 12.05 -13.81 -16.47
CA ARG A 254 11.29 -13.71 -17.73
C ARG A 254 11.37 -12.30 -18.32
N LEU A 255 11.19 -11.29 -17.48
CA LEU A 255 11.21 -9.87 -17.89
C LEU A 255 12.60 -9.40 -18.32
N PHE A 256 13.66 -9.75 -17.57
CA PHE A 256 14.94 -9.05 -17.67
C PHE A 256 16.15 -9.96 -17.95
N HIS A 257 15.95 -11.23 -18.33
CA HIS A 257 17.05 -12.17 -18.59
C HIS A 257 18.05 -11.67 -19.63
N GLU A 258 17.61 -10.93 -20.65
CA GLU A 258 18.50 -10.40 -21.70
C GLU A 258 19.47 -9.33 -21.17
N ARG A 259 19.02 -8.52 -20.21
CA ARG A 259 19.82 -7.45 -19.58
C ARG A 259 20.57 -7.94 -18.34
N GLY A 260 20.12 -9.03 -17.73
CA GLY A 260 20.66 -9.55 -16.48
C GLY A 260 20.02 -8.85 -15.28
N VAL A 261 19.10 -9.55 -14.63
CA VAL A 261 18.51 -9.13 -13.35
C VAL A 261 19.30 -9.69 -12.18
N ARG A 262 19.51 -8.86 -11.17
CA ARG A 262 20.08 -9.26 -9.89
C ARG A 262 19.06 -9.08 -8.78
N VAL A 263 18.67 -10.18 -8.16
CA VAL A 263 17.79 -10.21 -6.98
C VAL A 263 18.64 -10.09 -5.72
N PHE A 264 18.14 -9.35 -4.73
CA PHE A 264 18.77 -9.17 -3.42
C PHE A 264 18.10 -10.03 -2.35
N GLU A 265 18.60 -9.95 -1.12
CA GLU A 265 17.97 -10.61 0.02
C GLU A 265 16.53 -10.12 0.20
N GLY A 266 15.62 -11.09 0.26
CA GLY A 266 14.21 -10.85 0.49
C GLY A 266 13.91 -10.48 1.93
N GLN A 267 12.77 -9.83 2.11
CA GLN A 267 12.25 -9.49 3.41
C GLN A 267 10.87 -10.10 3.59
N SER A 268 10.69 -10.92 4.62
CA SER A 268 9.37 -11.40 5.02
C SER A 268 8.52 -10.26 5.56
N VAL A 269 7.22 -10.38 5.41
CA VAL A 269 6.22 -9.53 6.05
C VAL A 269 5.17 -10.40 6.71
N HIS A 270 4.46 -9.86 7.69
CA HIS A 270 3.33 -10.56 8.30
C HIS A 270 2.25 -9.58 8.75
N GLU A 271 1.01 -10.05 8.83
CA GLU A 271 -0.05 -9.25 9.43
C GLU A 271 0.16 -9.15 10.95
N GLU A 272 0.12 -7.93 11.49
CA GLU A 272 0.14 -7.72 12.94
C GLU A 272 -0.64 -6.47 13.32
N CYS A 273 -1.62 -6.61 14.21
CA CYS A 273 -2.31 -5.47 14.79
C CYS A 273 -1.70 -5.05 16.12
N ARG A 274 -1.61 -3.73 16.32
CA ARG A 274 -1.10 -3.12 17.55
C ARG A 274 -2.12 -3.04 18.69
N CYS A 275 -3.35 -3.49 18.50
CA CYS A 275 -4.36 -3.38 19.56
C CYS A 275 -3.97 -4.23 20.77
N SER A 276 -4.03 -3.62 21.95
CA SER A 276 -3.83 -4.30 23.23
C SER A 276 -4.80 -3.71 24.23
N GLU A 277 -5.07 -4.45 25.30
CA GLU A 277 -5.90 -3.96 26.39
C GLU A 277 -5.34 -2.64 26.96
N GLU A 278 -4.03 -2.54 27.15
CA GLU A 278 -3.34 -1.31 27.57
C GLU A 278 -3.63 -0.12 26.65
N ARG A 279 -3.61 -0.31 25.33
CA ARG A 279 -3.91 0.76 24.37
C ARG A 279 -5.38 1.16 24.39
N ILE A 280 -6.28 0.19 24.55
CA ILE A 280 -7.71 0.45 24.69
C ILE A 280 -7.95 1.25 25.98
N MET A 281 -7.34 0.86 27.10
CA MET A 281 -7.42 1.61 28.36
C MET A 281 -6.83 3.02 28.23
N SER A 282 -5.70 3.17 27.54
CA SER A 282 -5.10 4.48 27.24
C SER A 282 -6.02 5.36 26.39
N MET A 283 -6.77 4.77 25.46
CA MET A 283 -7.80 5.46 24.69
C MET A 283 -8.98 5.87 25.59
N MET A 284 -9.45 4.99 26.47
CA MET A 284 -10.56 5.27 27.40
C MET A 284 -10.27 6.47 28.31
N ARG A 285 -9.00 6.69 28.68
CA ARG A 285 -8.57 7.86 29.46
C ARG A 285 -8.83 9.20 28.78
N ARG A 286 -8.97 9.24 27.45
CA ARG A 286 -9.17 10.48 26.69
C ARG A 286 -10.62 10.97 26.72
N PHE A 287 -11.55 10.10 27.08
CA PHE A 287 -12.97 10.42 27.22
C PHE A 287 -13.27 10.91 28.64
N SER A 288 -14.23 11.81 28.78
CA SER A 288 -14.66 12.25 30.12
C SER A 288 -15.38 11.13 30.86
N SER A 289 -15.53 11.24 32.18
CA SER A 289 -16.30 10.27 32.96
C SER A 289 -17.80 10.25 32.61
N GLU A 290 -18.32 11.32 32.00
CA GLU A 290 -19.66 11.36 31.44
C GLU A 290 -19.72 10.57 30.14
N ASP A 291 -18.82 10.83 29.19
CA ASP A 291 -18.74 10.09 27.93
C ASP A 291 -18.58 8.58 28.16
N ARG A 292 -17.75 8.18 29.13
CA ARG A 292 -17.55 6.75 29.45
C ARG A 292 -18.81 6.10 30.03
N ARG A 293 -19.65 6.85 30.76
CA ARG A 293 -20.95 6.35 31.24
C ARG A 293 -21.94 6.20 30.08
N ASP A 294 -21.91 7.12 29.12
CA ASP A 294 -22.77 7.07 27.94
C ASP A 294 -22.34 5.96 26.94
N MET A 295 -21.09 5.49 27.03
CA MET A 295 -20.59 4.32 26.28
C MET A 295 -21.06 2.97 26.82
N VAL A 296 -21.67 2.92 28.02
CA VAL A 296 -22.15 1.67 28.62
C VAL A 296 -23.42 1.24 27.90
N GLY A 297 -23.37 0.07 27.24
CA GLY A 297 -24.52 -0.49 26.55
C GLY A 297 -25.58 -1.05 27.51
N ASP A 298 -26.71 -1.48 26.96
CA ASP A 298 -27.84 -2.07 27.72
C ASP A 298 -27.43 -3.31 28.55
N ASN A 299 -26.35 -3.97 28.17
CA ASN A 299 -25.78 -5.12 28.89
C ASN A 299 -24.90 -4.72 30.09
N GLY A 300 -24.74 -3.43 30.37
CA GLY A 300 -23.90 -2.90 31.45
C GLY A 300 -22.40 -2.94 31.13
N ARG A 301 -22.00 -3.17 29.88
CA ARG A 301 -20.60 -3.30 29.45
C ARG A 301 -20.23 -2.28 28.39
N ILE A 302 -18.93 -2.01 28.25
CA ILE A 302 -18.39 -1.14 27.20
C ILE A 302 -17.76 -2.04 26.12
N GLY A 303 -18.41 -2.12 24.96
CA GLY A 303 -17.96 -2.89 23.82
C GLY A 303 -17.12 -2.05 22.86
N ILE A 304 -15.90 -2.48 22.56
CA ILE A 304 -15.00 -1.78 21.63
C ILE A 304 -14.47 -2.78 20.60
N THR A 305 -14.70 -2.48 19.32
CA THR A 305 -14.14 -3.27 18.21
C THR A 305 -12.95 -2.53 17.62
N CYS A 306 -11.81 -3.22 17.48
CA CYS A 306 -10.68 -2.64 16.77
C CYS A 306 -10.95 -2.59 15.26
N GLU A 307 -10.91 -1.39 14.67
CA GLU A 307 -11.15 -1.18 13.22
C GLU A 307 -10.12 -1.88 12.32
N PHE A 308 -8.92 -2.24 12.82
CA PHE A 308 -7.88 -2.89 12.01
C PHE A 308 -7.98 -4.42 12.01
N CYS A 309 -8.28 -5.02 13.16
CA CYS A 309 -8.28 -6.47 13.31
C CYS A 309 -9.60 -7.04 13.81
N SER A 310 -10.68 -6.26 13.85
CA SER A 310 -12.02 -6.70 14.26
C SER A 310 -12.10 -7.38 15.63
N ARG A 311 -11.03 -7.30 16.45
CA ARG A 311 -11.02 -7.86 17.79
C ARG A 311 -11.98 -7.07 18.66
N PHE A 312 -12.93 -7.79 19.26
CA PHE A 312 -13.86 -7.24 20.23
C PHE A 312 -13.26 -7.26 21.63
N TYR A 313 -13.33 -6.12 22.31
CA TYR A 313 -12.95 -5.93 23.70
C TYR A 313 -14.23 -5.66 24.50
N ASP A 314 -14.42 -6.42 25.57
CA ASP A 314 -15.61 -6.36 26.40
C ASP A 314 -15.24 -5.91 27.82
N LEU A 315 -15.33 -4.60 28.07
CA LEU A 315 -14.81 -3.98 29.27
C LEU A 315 -15.88 -3.82 30.33
N ASP A 316 -15.51 -4.11 31.58
CA ASP A 316 -16.32 -3.75 32.74
C ASP A 316 -16.09 -2.26 33.08
N PRO A 317 -17.15 -1.43 33.14
CA PRO A 317 -17.00 -0.01 33.50
C PRO A 317 -16.28 0.21 34.83
N ALA A 318 -16.45 -0.69 35.81
CA ALA A 318 -15.78 -0.58 37.10
C ALA A 318 -14.26 -0.80 36.98
N ASP A 319 -13.84 -1.75 36.15
CA ASP A 319 -12.42 -2.02 35.90
C ASP A 319 -11.77 -0.84 35.14
N VAL A 320 -12.49 -0.25 34.19
CA VAL A 320 -12.02 0.95 33.46
C VAL A 320 -11.78 2.11 34.43
N GLU A 321 -12.75 2.43 35.30
CA GLU A 321 -12.58 3.52 36.28
C GLU A 321 -11.45 3.23 37.27
N ALA A 322 -11.31 1.97 37.72
CA ALA A 322 -10.23 1.57 38.62
C ALA A 322 -8.83 1.73 37.99
N GLU A 323 -8.67 1.33 36.72
CA GLU A 323 -7.40 1.46 35.99
C GLU A 323 -7.05 2.91 35.64
N ILE A 324 -8.05 3.77 35.44
CA ILE A 324 -7.84 5.21 35.24
C ILE A 324 -7.37 5.84 36.55
N ALA A 325 -8.04 5.56 37.68
CA ALA A 325 -7.68 6.09 38.99
C ALA A 325 -6.26 5.67 39.44
N LYS A 326 -5.85 4.41 39.16
CA LYS A 326 -4.49 3.93 39.43
C LYS A 326 -3.41 4.68 38.66
N ALA A 327 -3.71 5.16 37.46
CA ALA A 327 -2.74 5.85 36.62
C ALA A 327 -2.62 7.36 36.90
N GLU A 328 -3.57 7.92 37.65
CA GLU A 328 -3.56 9.31 38.13
C GLU A 328 -2.85 9.45 39.50
N THR A 329 -2.50 8.33 40.14
CA THR A 329 -1.75 8.26 41.41
C THR A 329 -0.26 8.07 41.17
#